data_AF-A0A7S3LKQ5-F1
#
_entry.id   AF-A0A7S3LKQ5-F1
#
_cell.length_a   1.000
_cell.length_b   1.000
_cell.length_c   1.000
_cell.angle_alpha   90.00
_cell.angle_beta   90.00
_cell.angle_gamma   90.00
#
_symmetry.space_group_name_H-M   'P 1'
#
loop_
_entity.id
_entity.type
_entity.pdbx_description
1 polymer ?
#
loop_
_entity_poly.entity_id
_entity_poly.type
_entity_poly.pdbx_seq_one_letter_code
_entity_poly.pdbx_strand_id
1 'polypeptide(L)'
;AHAEQLLKDNGLPVWESASTAAYLINECNIPPLQIVMETSSYDTIGNAYFARTSVTDVRAWRNLLVITSKSHMARTKAIFNWVFQLPSISTDSSSSSASSSGYVLSFLSTDDTGLSYEEVIARRERERKSLRNILQLQQSSKIGSLAELQNWLQTEHVLYAAKLLDSPGEQLPPALRKSYGFHKG
;
A
#
# COMPACT_ATOMS: atom_id res chain seq x y z
N ALA A 1 19.29 14.65 -8.36
CA ALA A 1 19.47 14.50 -6.90
C ALA A 1 18.16 13.99 -6.31
N HIS A 2 18.19 12.84 -5.63
CA HIS A 2 17.06 12.32 -4.87
C HIS A 2 16.71 13.32 -3.75
N ALA A 3 15.45 13.38 -3.31
CA ALA A 3 15.19 13.98 -2.01
C ALA A 3 15.94 13.15 -0.97
N GLU A 4 16.62 13.80 -0.03
CA GLU A 4 17.37 13.09 1.00
C GLU A 4 16.41 12.18 1.78
N GLN A 5 16.80 10.92 1.92
CA GLN A 5 16.09 10.01 2.82
C GLN A 5 16.21 10.60 4.22
N LEU A 6 15.09 10.84 4.89
CA LEU A 6 15.10 11.24 6.29
C LEU A 6 15.75 10.11 7.09
N LEU A 7 16.86 10.41 7.75
CA LEU A 7 17.57 9.50 8.63
C LEU A 7 17.32 9.92 10.08
N LYS A 8 17.24 8.93 10.97
CA LYS A 8 17.33 9.14 12.41
C LYS A 8 18.78 9.45 12.80
N ASP A 9 18.98 9.94 14.02
CA ASP A 9 20.33 10.21 14.57
C ASP A 9 21.26 8.99 14.57
N ASN A 10 20.70 7.77 14.55
CA ASN A 10 21.45 6.52 14.46
C ASN A 10 21.74 6.06 13.02
N GLY A 11 21.48 6.90 12.02
CA GLY A 11 21.73 6.63 10.59
C GLY A 11 20.71 5.71 9.92
N LEU A 12 19.66 5.26 10.63
CA LEU A 12 18.62 4.43 10.04
C LEU A 12 17.55 5.28 9.34
N PRO A 13 16.95 4.79 8.23
CA PRO A 13 15.85 5.50 7.59
C PRO A 13 14.65 5.69 8.52
N VAL A 14 14.00 6.84 8.41
CA VAL A 14 12.70 7.11 9.02
C VAL A 14 11.61 6.49 8.15
N TRP A 15 10.99 5.42 8.65
CA TRP A 15 9.83 4.77 8.04
C TRP A 15 8.56 5.13 8.80
N GLU A 16 7.45 5.32 8.09
CA GLU A 16 6.12 5.52 8.71
C GLU A 16 5.75 4.35 9.64
N SER A 17 6.07 3.12 9.24
CA SER A 17 5.85 1.93 10.06
C SER A 17 6.69 1.93 11.34
N ALA A 18 7.93 2.43 11.29
CA ALA A 18 8.78 2.59 12.47
C ALA A 18 8.24 3.65 13.44
N SER A 19 7.74 4.78 12.93
CA SER A 19 7.11 5.81 13.75
C SER A 19 5.82 5.30 14.39
N THR A 20 5.00 4.57 13.64
CA THR A 20 3.76 3.96 14.16
C THR A 20 4.05 2.91 15.24
N ALA A 21 5.04 2.04 15.01
CA ALA A 21 5.45 1.06 16.01
C ALA A 21 5.95 1.73 17.29
N ALA A 22 6.75 2.80 17.18
CA ALA A 22 7.22 3.55 18.34
C ALA A 22 6.06 4.15 19.15
N TYR A 23 5.06 4.73 18.48
CA TYR A 23 3.85 5.24 19.14
C TYR A 23 3.09 4.13 19.88
N LEU A 24 2.87 2.98 19.22
CA LEU A 24 2.17 1.84 19.83
C LEU A 24 2.90 1.32 21.08
N ILE A 25 4.23 1.29 21.06
CA ILE A 25 5.04 0.84 22.19
C ILE A 25 5.01 1.85 23.34
N ASN A 26 5.36 3.11 23.03
CA ASN A 26 5.64 4.11 24.05
C ASN A 26 4.37 4.76 24.61
N GLU A 27 3.37 4.99 23.77
CA GLU A 27 2.14 5.72 24.15
C GLU A 27 0.98 4.78 24.43
N CYS A 28 0.89 3.64 23.72
CA CYS A 28 -0.19 2.68 23.88
C CYS A 28 0.18 1.44 24.72
N ASN A 29 1.44 1.32 25.16
CA ASN A 29 1.94 0.17 25.94
C ASN A 29 1.72 -1.20 25.26
N ILE A 30 1.76 -1.26 23.93
CA ILE A 30 1.65 -2.52 23.19
C ILE A 30 3.01 -3.25 23.23
N PRO A 31 3.06 -4.54 23.63
CA PRO A 31 4.31 -5.30 23.65
C PRO A 31 4.96 -5.37 22.26
N PRO A 32 6.27 -5.11 22.12
CA PRO A 32 6.95 -5.12 20.83
C PRO A 32 6.81 -6.44 20.05
N LEU A 33 6.74 -7.57 20.75
CA LEU A 33 6.56 -8.90 20.15
C LEU A 33 5.19 -9.09 19.45
N GLN A 34 4.23 -8.20 19.70
CA GLN A 34 2.93 -8.19 19.03
C GLN A 34 2.89 -7.26 17.80
N ILE A 35 3.98 -6.54 17.52
CA ILE A 35 4.06 -5.57 16.42
C ILE A 35 4.94 -6.15 15.32
N VAL A 36 4.38 -6.21 14.11
CA VAL A 36 5.12 -6.58 12.89
C VAL A 36 5.18 -5.35 12.00
N MET A 37 6.40 -4.91 11.66
CA MET A 37 6.61 -3.79 10.74
C MET A 37 6.83 -4.31 9.33
N GLU A 38 6.27 -3.59 8.36
CA GLU A 38 6.51 -3.78 6.92
C GLU A 38 7.14 -2.48 6.38
N THR A 39 8.19 -2.59 5.56
CA THR A 39 9.07 -1.46 5.16
C THR A 39 9.44 -1.47 3.68
N SER A 40 8.80 -2.31 2.87
CA SER A 40 9.05 -2.45 1.43
C SER A 40 7.99 -1.76 0.58
N SER A 41 6.81 -1.48 1.14
CA SER A 41 5.74 -0.75 0.47
C SER A 41 6.00 0.77 0.43
N TYR A 42 5.63 1.39 -0.70
CA TYR A 42 5.67 2.84 -0.91
C TYR A 42 4.30 3.44 -1.23
N ASP A 43 3.28 2.60 -1.39
CA ASP A 43 1.92 3.00 -1.77
C ASP A 43 0.89 1.98 -1.28
N THR A 44 -0.40 2.29 -1.45
CA THR A 44 -1.48 1.43 -0.94
C THR A 44 -1.58 0.07 -1.64
N ILE A 45 -1.21 -0.04 -2.92
CA ILE A 45 -1.16 -1.35 -3.60
C ILE A 45 -0.01 -2.17 -2.98
N GLY A 46 1.17 -1.57 -2.81
CA GLY A 46 2.28 -2.16 -2.08
C GLY A 46 1.90 -2.61 -0.68
N ASN A 47 1.24 -1.76 0.11
CA ASN A 47 0.82 -2.10 1.47
C ASN A 47 0.00 -3.39 1.49
N ALA A 48 -0.97 -3.53 0.58
CA ALA A 48 -1.79 -4.74 0.51
C ALA A 48 -0.98 -5.95 0.04
N TYR A 49 -0.13 -5.79 -0.97
CA TYR A 49 0.70 -6.87 -1.52
C TYR A 49 1.71 -7.40 -0.51
N PHE A 50 2.48 -6.53 0.13
CA PHE A 50 3.51 -6.92 1.11
C PHE A 50 2.91 -7.33 2.45
N ALA A 51 1.80 -6.73 2.90
CA ALA A 51 1.08 -7.26 4.06
C ALA A 51 0.64 -8.70 3.82
N ARG A 52 0.16 -9.01 2.61
CA ARG A 52 -0.22 -10.38 2.28
C ARG A 52 0.97 -11.33 2.21
N THR A 53 1.93 -11.02 1.34
CA THR A 53 3.00 -11.94 0.95
C THR A 53 4.10 -12.07 2.01
N SER A 54 4.44 -10.97 2.68
CA SER A 54 5.52 -10.95 3.69
C SER A 54 5.02 -11.27 5.10
N VAL A 55 3.72 -11.12 5.38
CA VAL A 55 3.18 -11.26 6.74
C VAL A 55 2.08 -12.32 6.82
N THR A 56 0.94 -12.11 6.17
CA THR A 56 -0.27 -12.90 6.49
C THR A 56 -0.26 -14.29 5.86
N ASP A 57 0.32 -14.45 4.67
CA ASP A 57 0.52 -15.78 4.06
C ASP A 57 1.48 -16.61 4.92
N VAL A 58 2.61 -16.03 5.35
CA VAL A 58 3.65 -16.67 6.18
C VAL A 58 3.12 -17.04 7.57
N ARG A 59 2.32 -16.17 8.18
CA ARG A 59 1.79 -16.38 9.55
C ARG A 59 0.44 -17.11 9.58
N ALA A 60 -0.08 -17.49 8.43
CA ALA A 60 -1.42 -18.08 8.30
C ALA A 60 -2.55 -17.20 8.92
N TRP A 61 -2.37 -15.88 8.97
CA TRP A 61 -3.41 -14.98 9.46
C TRP A 61 -4.50 -14.83 8.41
N ARG A 62 -5.76 -15.02 8.79
CA ARG A 62 -6.90 -15.00 7.85
C ARG A 62 -7.98 -14.01 8.20
N ASN A 63 -8.08 -13.61 9.47
CA ASN A 63 -9.02 -12.59 9.92
C ASN A 63 -8.25 -11.30 10.18
N LEU A 64 -8.48 -10.27 9.38
CA LEU A 64 -7.72 -9.03 9.43
C LEU A 64 -8.66 -7.83 9.58
N LEU A 65 -8.27 -6.90 10.46
CA LEU A 65 -8.88 -5.58 10.55
C LEU A 65 -7.94 -4.57 9.89
N VAL A 66 -8.40 -3.95 8.80
CA VAL A 66 -7.66 -2.90 8.11
C VAL A 66 -8.12 -1.54 8.65
N ILE A 67 -7.20 -0.81 9.26
CA ILE A 67 -7.45 0.52 9.83
C ILE A 67 -6.79 1.58 8.94
N THR A 68 -7.53 2.61 8.55
CA THR A 68 -6.99 3.75 7.81
C THR A 68 -7.85 5.00 8.01
N SER A 69 -7.46 6.14 7.44
CA SER A 69 -8.27 7.36 7.55
C SER A 69 -9.54 7.29 6.70
N LYS A 70 -10.57 8.03 7.10
CA LYS A 70 -11.87 8.06 6.44
C LYS A 70 -11.77 8.47 4.96
N SER A 71 -10.96 9.48 4.64
CA SER A 71 -10.73 9.91 3.25
C SER A 71 -10.10 8.82 2.38
N HIS A 72 -9.24 7.96 2.94
CA HIS A 72 -8.50 6.93 2.22
C HIS A 72 -9.25 5.58 2.16
N MET A 73 -10.24 5.40 3.03
CA MET A 73 -10.93 4.12 3.25
C MET A 73 -11.48 3.47 1.97
N ALA A 74 -12.13 4.24 1.09
CA ALA A 74 -12.74 3.68 -0.12
C ALA A 74 -11.70 3.02 -1.04
N ARG A 75 -10.54 3.66 -1.22
CA ARG A 75 -9.44 3.14 -2.02
C ARG A 75 -8.73 1.98 -1.34
N THR A 76 -8.44 2.08 -0.05
CA THR A 76 -7.88 0.97 0.73
C THR A 76 -8.75 -0.26 0.64
N LYS A 77 -10.07 -0.14 0.83
CA LYS A 77 -11.00 -1.27 0.75
C LYS A 77 -11.01 -1.92 -0.63
N ALA A 78 -11.04 -1.12 -1.69
CA ALA A 78 -10.99 -1.64 -3.07
C ALA A 78 -9.69 -2.40 -3.35
N ILE A 79 -8.55 -1.86 -2.92
CA ILE A 79 -7.24 -2.47 -3.12
C ILE A 79 -7.09 -3.75 -2.28
N PHE A 80 -7.36 -3.69 -0.97
CA PHE A 80 -7.18 -4.83 -0.08
C PHE A 80 -8.11 -5.99 -0.47
N ASN A 81 -9.38 -5.72 -0.79
CA ASN A 81 -10.27 -6.79 -1.26
C ASN A 81 -9.74 -7.44 -2.54
N TRP A 82 -9.29 -6.66 -3.51
CA TRP A 82 -8.73 -7.20 -4.74
C TRP A 82 -7.47 -8.02 -4.51
N VAL A 83 -6.46 -7.44 -3.86
CA VAL A 83 -5.16 -8.08 -3.66
C VAL A 83 -5.30 -9.32 -2.80
N PHE A 84 -6.13 -9.31 -1.75
CA PHE A 84 -6.33 -10.49 -0.89
C PHE A 84 -7.18 -11.57 -1.54
N GLN A 85 -7.89 -11.31 -2.64
CA GLN A 85 -8.64 -12.32 -3.39
C GLN A 85 -7.83 -13.00 -4.50
N LEU A 86 -6.68 -12.43 -4.89
CA LEU A 86 -5.82 -13.02 -5.92
C LEU A 86 -5.31 -14.42 -5.49
N PRO A 87 -5.27 -15.43 -6.38
CA PRO A 87 -4.60 -16.69 -6.10
C PRO A 87 -3.08 -16.50 -5.90
N SER A 88 -2.48 -17.28 -4.99
CA SER A 88 -1.03 -17.20 -4.70
C SER A 88 -0.16 -17.87 -5.77
N ILE A 89 -0.70 -18.84 -6.51
CA ILE A 89 -0.05 -19.49 -7.65
C ILE A 89 -0.96 -19.28 -8.87
N SER A 90 -0.38 -19.07 -10.05
CA SER A 90 -1.09 -19.23 -11.33
C SER A 90 -1.46 -20.71 -11.46
N THR A 91 -2.58 -21.13 -10.89
CA THR A 91 -3.02 -22.52 -10.99
C THR A 91 -3.29 -22.82 -12.46
N ASP A 92 -2.55 -23.77 -13.01
CA ASP A 92 -2.92 -24.42 -14.26
C ASP A 92 -4.39 -24.84 -14.17
N SER A 93 -5.11 -24.60 -15.26
CA SER A 93 -6.57 -24.54 -15.39
C SER A 93 -7.34 -25.85 -15.11
N SER A 94 -6.79 -26.78 -14.32
CA SER A 94 -7.31 -28.14 -14.11
C SER A 94 -7.89 -28.42 -12.72
N SER A 95 -7.77 -27.49 -11.75
CA SER A 95 -8.51 -27.57 -10.48
C SER A 95 -9.56 -26.46 -10.38
N SER A 96 -10.74 -26.74 -10.95
CA SER A 96 -11.95 -25.92 -10.92
C SER A 96 -12.63 -25.90 -9.54
N SER A 97 -11.87 -25.55 -8.51
CA SER A 97 -12.45 -25.03 -7.28
C SER A 97 -11.79 -23.69 -7.03
N ALA A 98 -12.52 -22.63 -7.39
CA ALA A 98 -12.23 -21.25 -7.03
C ALA A 98 -12.18 -21.17 -5.51
N SER A 99 -11.06 -21.61 -4.93
CA SER A 99 -10.82 -21.55 -3.51
C SER A 99 -10.63 -20.08 -3.22
N SER A 100 -11.68 -19.48 -2.66
CA SER A 100 -11.56 -18.17 -2.02
C SER A 100 -10.31 -18.22 -1.15
N SER A 101 -9.49 -17.18 -1.19
CA SER A 101 -8.19 -17.11 -0.51
C SER A 101 -8.25 -17.31 1.03
N GLY A 102 -9.46 -17.53 1.58
CA GLY A 102 -9.72 -17.80 2.98
C GLY A 102 -9.66 -16.55 3.86
N TYR A 103 -9.43 -15.38 3.28
CA TYR A 103 -9.31 -14.13 4.03
C TYR A 103 -10.66 -13.50 4.33
N VAL A 104 -10.83 -13.09 5.58
CA VAL A 104 -11.94 -12.27 6.07
C VAL A 104 -11.38 -10.90 6.44
N LEU A 105 -11.76 -9.88 5.68
CA LEU A 105 -11.31 -8.51 5.88
C LEU A 105 -12.44 -7.67 6.48
N SER A 106 -12.14 -7.06 7.64
CA SER A 106 -12.93 -6.00 8.26
C SER A 106 -12.22 -4.66 8.07
N PHE A 107 -12.97 -3.56 8.10
CA PHE A 107 -12.43 -2.21 7.85
C PHE A 107 -12.93 -1.23 8.91
N LEU A 108 -12.02 -0.45 9.47
CA LEU A 108 -12.33 0.61 10.44
C LEU A 108 -11.66 1.92 10.01
N SER A 109 -12.45 2.99 9.94
CA SER A 109 -11.92 4.32 9.58
C SER A 109 -11.75 5.20 10.80
N THR A 110 -10.64 5.94 10.86
CA THR A 110 -10.48 7.07 11.78
C THR A 110 -10.85 8.38 11.09
N ASP A 111 -11.28 9.39 11.85
CA ASP A 111 -11.60 10.70 11.29
C ASP A 111 -10.37 11.40 10.72
N ASP A 112 -10.58 12.16 9.64
CA ASP A 112 -9.56 13.05 9.09
C ASP A 112 -9.49 14.30 9.99
N THR A 113 -8.53 14.34 10.92
CA THR A 113 -8.34 15.47 11.84
C THR A 113 -7.14 16.33 11.40
N GLY A 114 -7.14 17.61 11.77
CA GLY A 114 -6.00 18.52 11.54
C GLY A 114 -5.86 19.07 10.12
N LEU A 115 -6.90 19.02 9.28
CA LEU A 115 -6.88 19.55 7.91
C LEU A 115 -7.84 20.73 7.75
N SER A 116 -7.43 21.73 6.97
CA SER A 116 -8.31 22.83 6.54
C SER A 116 -9.37 22.34 5.55
N TYR A 117 -10.44 23.12 5.38
CA TYR A 117 -11.53 22.79 4.46
C TYR A 117 -11.06 22.59 3.00
N GLU A 118 -10.15 23.45 2.53
CA GLU A 118 -9.59 23.36 1.18
C GLU A 118 -8.74 22.09 0.99
N GLU A 119 -7.93 21.74 1.99
CA GLU A 119 -7.13 20.51 2.00
C GLU A 119 -8.02 19.27 1.99
N VAL A 120 -9.13 19.28 2.74
CA VAL A 120 -10.12 18.20 2.74
C VAL A 120 -10.74 18.01 1.36
N ILE A 121 -11.15 19.10 0.69
CA ILE A 121 -11.72 19.01 -0.68
C ILE A 121 -10.68 18.47 -1.66
N ALA A 122 -9.49 19.06 -1.68
CA ALA A 122 -8.41 18.65 -2.59
C ALA A 122 -8.02 17.18 -2.37
N ARG A 123 -8.02 16.71 -1.12
CA ARG A 123 -7.76 15.32 -0.76
C ARG A 123 -8.87 14.40 -1.25
N ARG A 124 -10.14 14.75 -1.03
CA ARG A 124 -11.30 13.95 -1.50
C ARG A 124 -11.30 13.75 -3.00
N GLU A 125 -11.07 14.81 -3.77
CA GLU A 125 -11.06 14.71 -5.23
C GLU A 125 -9.90 13.84 -5.74
N ARG A 126 -8.73 13.95 -5.11
CA ARG A 126 -7.57 13.11 -5.41
C ARG A 126 -7.84 11.64 -5.10
N GLU A 127 -8.45 11.34 -3.94
CA GLU A 127 -8.84 9.98 -3.55
C GLU A 127 -9.87 9.40 -4.51
N ARG A 128 -10.84 10.21 -4.94
CA ARG A 128 -11.85 9.80 -5.93
C ARG A 128 -11.21 9.47 -7.29
N LYS A 129 -10.25 10.26 -7.75
CA LYS A 129 -9.50 9.99 -9.00
C LYS A 129 -8.66 8.72 -8.86
N SER A 130 -7.94 8.58 -7.75
CA SER A 130 -7.09 7.43 -7.48
C SER A 130 -7.91 6.14 -7.40
N LEU A 131 -9.06 6.16 -6.74
CA LEU A 131 -9.99 5.03 -6.70
C LEU A 131 -10.46 4.63 -8.11
N ARG A 132 -10.81 5.59 -8.98
CA ARG A 132 -11.20 5.27 -10.37
C ARG A 132 -10.08 4.54 -11.12
N ASN A 133 -8.83 4.98 -10.96
CA ASN A 133 -7.69 4.31 -11.59
C ASN A 133 -7.52 2.87 -11.10
N ILE A 134 -7.72 2.62 -9.80
CA ILE A 134 -7.71 1.26 -9.24
C ILE A 134 -8.81 0.40 -9.84
N LEU A 135 -10.05 0.91 -9.90
CA LEU A 135 -11.17 0.15 -10.46
C LEU A 135 -10.94 -0.17 -11.95
N GLN A 136 -10.36 0.76 -12.71
CA GLN A 136 -9.98 0.53 -14.10
C GLN A 136 -8.88 -0.53 -14.24
N LEU A 137 -7.86 -0.50 -13.38
CA LEU A 137 -6.80 -1.50 -13.37
C LEU A 137 -7.36 -2.90 -13.08
N GLN A 138 -8.25 -3.02 -12.09
CA GLN A 138 -8.94 -4.26 -11.75
C GLN A 138 -9.76 -4.82 -12.92
N GLN A 139 -10.49 -3.94 -13.64
CA GLN A 139 -11.31 -4.33 -14.78
C GLN A 139 -10.50 -4.73 -16.02
N SER A 140 -9.27 -4.24 -16.14
CA SER A 140 -8.42 -4.49 -17.31
C SER A 140 -7.98 -5.96 -17.49
N SER A 141 -8.38 -6.87 -16.59
CA SER A 141 -8.19 -8.33 -16.63
C SER A 141 -6.74 -8.85 -16.73
N LYS A 142 -5.74 -7.96 -16.69
CA LYS A 142 -4.31 -8.33 -16.84
C LYS A 142 -3.65 -8.88 -15.57
N ILE A 143 -4.30 -8.79 -14.41
CA ILE A 143 -3.73 -9.18 -13.11
C ILE A 143 -4.74 -10.09 -12.41
N GLY A 144 -4.62 -11.39 -12.66
CA GLY A 144 -5.46 -12.43 -12.10
C GLY A 144 -4.84 -13.18 -10.92
N SER A 145 -3.54 -13.02 -10.66
CA SER A 145 -2.79 -13.70 -9.60
C SER A 145 -1.79 -12.79 -8.87
N LEU A 146 -1.28 -13.25 -7.72
CA LEU A 146 -0.22 -12.53 -7.01
C LEU A 146 1.08 -12.44 -7.83
N ALA A 147 1.40 -13.48 -8.60
CA ALA A 147 2.58 -13.48 -9.47
C ALA A 147 2.48 -12.41 -10.57
N GLU A 148 1.32 -12.28 -11.21
CA GLU A 148 1.08 -11.23 -12.20
C GLU A 148 1.07 -9.84 -11.57
N LEU A 149 0.53 -9.70 -10.35
CA LEU A 149 0.57 -8.43 -9.62
C LEU A 149 2.01 -8.04 -9.29
N GLN A 150 2.84 -8.98 -8.83
CA GLN A 150 4.25 -8.76 -8.58
C GLN A 150 4.97 -8.32 -9.86
N ASN A 151 4.75 -9.04 -10.96
CA ASN A 151 5.30 -8.70 -12.26
C ASN A 151 4.89 -7.28 -12.68
N TRP A 152 3.61 -6.92 -12.53
CA TRP A 152 3.13 -5.58 -12.83
C TRP A 152 3.78 -4.50 -11.93
N LEU A 153 3.94 -4.76 -10.63
CA LEU A 153 4.64 -3.84 -9.73
C LEU A 153 6.07 -3.59 -10.26
N GLN A 154 6.81 -4.65 -10.59
CA GLN A 154 8.22 -4.58 -10.96
C GLN A 154 8.48 -4.15 -12.41
N THR A 155 7.47 -4.16 -13.26
CA THR A 155 7.62 -3.81 -14.68
C THR A 155 6.86 -2.54 -15.05
N GLU A 156 5.74 -2.21 -14.41
CA GLU A 156 4.87 -1.09 -14.82
C GLU A 156 4.67 -0.03 -13.73
N HIS A 157 4.70 -0.40 -12.45
CA HIS A 157 4.38 0.54 -11.38
C HIS A 157 5.51 1.54 -11.12
N VAL A 158 5.16 2.83 -11.06
CA VAL A 158 6.12 3.95 -10.99
C VAL A 158 7.11 3.89 -9.82
N LEU A 159 6.72 3.24 -8.70
CA LEU A 159 7.57 3.16 -7.50
C LEU A 159 8.46 1.91 -7.44
N TYR A 160 8.19 0.88 -8.23
CA TYR A 160 8.91 -0.40 -8.13
C TYR A 160 9.55 -0.81 -9.46
N ALA A 161 9.14 -0.25 -10.59
CA ALA A 161 9.64 -0.64 -11.89
C ALA A 161 11.02 -0.05 -12.18
N ALA A 162 12.03 -0.91 -12.21
CA ALA A 162 13.41 -0.52 -12.49
C ALA A 162 13.57 0.16 -13.86
N LYS A 163 12.76 -0.22 -14.86
CA LYS A 163 12.81 0.36 -16.21
C LYS A 163 12.53 1.88 -16.24
N LEU A 164 11.87 2.40 -15.21
CA LEU A 164 11.55 3.82 -15.08
C LEU A 164 12.69 4.61 -14.42
N LEU A 165 13.77 3.94 -13.98
CA LEU A 165 14.97 4.56 -13.43
C LEU A 165 15.94 5.05 -14.52
N ASP A 166 15.90 4.45 -15.70
CA ASP A 166 16.86 4.70 -16.79
C ASP A 166 16.50 5.94 -17.65
N SER A 167 15.38 6.59 -17.35
CA SER A 167 15.02 7.87 -17.97
C SER A 167 15.88 8.99 -17.37
N PRO A 168 16.76 9.65 -18.15
CA PRO A 168 17.67 10.66 -17.62
C PRO A 168 16.89 11.80 -16.99
N GLY A 169 16.87 11.80 -15.65
CA GLY A 169 16.43 12.95 -14.85
C GLY A 169 14.99 13.41 -15.06
N GLU A 170 14.10 12.59 -15.61
CA GLU A 170 12.67 12.93 -15.59
C GLU A 170 12.17 12.71 -14.16
N GLN A 171 12.38 13.76 -13.39
CA GLN A 171 11.67 14.08 -12.18
C GLN A 171 10.30 13.43 -12.20
N LEU A 172 10.02 12.50 -11.27
CA LEU A 172 8.66 11.95 -11.05
C LEU A 172 7.66 13.06 -11.36
N PRO A 173 6.67 12.84 -12.26
CA PRO A 173 5.76 13.89 -12.70
C PRO A 173 5.36 14.77 -11.50
N PRO A 174 5.38 16.11 -11.59
CA PRO A 174 5.19 16.99 -10.42
C PRO A 174 3.97 16.64 -9.56
N ALA A 175 2.92 16.11 -10.20
CA ALA A 175 1.72 15.59 -9.54
C ALA A 175 1.98 14.37 -8.63
N LEU A 176 2.88 13.46 -9.01
CA LEU A 176 3.27 12.28 -8.23
C LEU A 176 4.21 12.66 -7.08
N ARG A 177 5.13 13.61 -7.27
CA ARG A 177 6.01 14.08 -6.19
C ARG A 177 5.26 14.62 -4.99
N LYS A 178 4.27 15.47 -5.27
CA LYS A 178 3.37 16.01 -4.25
C LYS A 178 2.51 14.91 -3.59
N SER A 179 2.21 13.84 -4.32
CA SER A 179 1.43 12.71 -3.81
C SER A 179 2.21 11.78 -2.88
N TYR A 180 3.54 11.76 -2.98
CA TYR A 180 4.44 10.90 -2.17
C TYR A 180 5.25 11.70 -1.13
N GLY A 181 4.83 12.92 -0.81
CA GLY A 181 5.49 13.72 0.23
C GLY A 181 6.89 14.25 -0.14
N PHE A 182 7.29 14.19 -1.41
CA PHE A 182 8.51 14.83 -1.87
C PHE A 182 8.32 16.35 -1.91
N HIS A 183 8.63 17.02 -0.80
CA HIS A 183 8.74 18.47 -0.76
C HIS A 183 10.11 18.88 -1.33
N LYS A 184 10.13 19.91 -2.19
CA LYS A 184 11.38 20.56 -2.58
C LYS A 184 12.00 21.15 -1.31
N GLY A 185 13.21 20.72 -0.97
CA GLY A 185 14.11 21.52 -0.14
C GLY A 185 14.48 22.82 -0.82
#